data_AF-A0A9E5PL55-F1
#
_entry.id   AF-A0A9E5PL55-F1
#
_cell.length_a   1.000
_cell.length_b   1.000
_cell.length_c   1.000
_cell.angle_alpha   90.00
_cell.angle_beta   90.00
_cell.angle_gamma   90.00
#
_symmetry.space_group_name_H-M   'P 1'
#
loop_
_entity.id
_entity.type
_entity.pdbx_description
1 polymer ?
#
loop_
_entity_poly.entity_id
_entity_poly.type
_entity_poly.pdbx_seq_one_letter_code
_entity_poly.pdbx_strand_id
1 'polypeptide(L)'
;ASYASQHDGARRVLNVAVAVVGLVLAAPLMLVVAALIKITSRGPAIFSQTRVGIDRRRSASQTANRRRRVDYGGRPFTIYKFRTMRVS
;
A
#
# COMPACT_ATOMS: atom_id res chain seq x y z
N ALA A 1 19.40 20.79 14.20
CA ALA A 1 18.97 20.34 12.85
C ALA A 1 17.46 20.19 12.84
N SER A 2 16.74 21.28 12.56
CA SER A 2 15.31 21.46 12.89
C SER A 2 14.43 21.58 11.63
N TYR A 3 14.67 20.75 10.61
CA TYR A 3 13.89 20.72 9.37
C TYR A 3 12.85 19.58 9.32
N ALA A 4 12.83 18.70 10.32
CA ALA A 4 12.21 17.38 10.20
C ALA A 4 10.71 17.29 10.57
N SER A 5 10.00 18.41 10.79
CA SER A 5 8.63 18.36 11.33
C SER A 5 7.61 19.35 10.74
N GLN A 6 7.94 20.12 9.69
CA GLN A 6 7.02 21.15 9.18
C GLN A 6 6.20 20.76 7.93
N HIS A 7 6.41 19.57 7.34
CA HIS A 7 5.74 19.21 6.08
C HIS A 7 5.00 17.86 6.07
N ASP A 8 4.72 17.24 7.23
CA ASP A 8 4.06 15.93 7.24
C ASP A 8 2.65 16.02 6.62
N GLY A 9 1.89 17.08 6.92
CA GLY A 9 0.58 17.34 6.33
C GLY A 9 0.64 17.67 4.83
N ALA A 10 1.49 18.63 4.44
CA ALA A 10 1.65 19.04 3.04
C ALA A 10 2.13 17.88 2.15
N ARG A 11 3.09 17.07 2.63
CA ARG A 11 3.56 15.87 1.93
C ARG A 11 2.44 14.83 1.80
N ARG A 12 1.60 14.67 2.82
CA ARG A 12 0.45 13.75 2.75
C ARG A 12 -0.57 14.20 1.71
N VAL A 13 -0.90 15.50 1.69
CA VAL A 13 -1.81 16.08 0.70
C VAL A 13 -1.26 15.89 -0.71
N LEU A 14 0.02 16.22 -0.93
CA LEU A 14 0.67 16.03 -2.22
C LEU A 14 0.67 14.56 -2.66
N ASN A 15 1.03 13.63 -1.76
CA ASN A 15 1.01 12.20 -2.06
C ASN A 15 -0.38 11.71 -2.46
N VAL A 16 -1.44 12.17 -1.79
CA VAL A 16 -2.83 11.82 -2.13
C VAL A 16 -3.24 12.44 -3.46
N ALA A 17 -2.93 13.72 -3.68
CA ALA A 17 -3.27 14.41 -4.93
C ALA A 17 -2.60 13.75 -6.15
N VAL A 18 -1.29 13.48 -6.07
CA VAL A 18 -0.54 12.79 -7.13
C VAL A 18 -1.08 11.37 -7.35
N ALA A 19 -1.41 10.65 -6.27
CA ALA A 19 -1.99 9.31 -6.39
C ALA A 19 -3.36 9.32 -7.08
N VAL A 20 -4.23 10.28 -6.75
CA VAL A 20 -5.56 10.42 -7.39
C VAL A 20 -5.42 10.75 -8.86
N VAL A 21 -4.58 11.73 -9.22
CA VAL A 21 -4.33 12.09 -10.63
C VAL A 21 -3.77 10.88 -11.39
N GLY A 22 -2.77 10.20 -10.84
CA GLY A 22 -2.22 8.99 -11.44
C GLY A 22 -3.26 7.88 -11.62
N LEU A 23 -4.16 7.70 -10.64
CA LEU A 23 -5.23 6.70 -10.72
C LEU A 23 -6.24 7.04 -11.81
N VAL A 24 -6.65 8.30 -11.96
CA VAL A 24 -7.59 8.73 -13.00
C VAL A 24 -6.98 8.55 -14.38
N LEU A 25 -5.71 8.93 -14.57
CA LEU A 25 -5.01 8.75 -15.84
C LEU A 25 -4.77 7.27 -16.19
N ALA A 26 -4.49 6.43 -15.18
CA ALA A 26 -4.28 5.00 -15.36
C ALA A 26 -5.58 4.19 -15.47
N ALA A 27 -6.72 4.74 -15.00
CA ALA A 27 -8.02 4.06 -14.98
C ALA A 27 -8.43 3.41 -16.31
N PRO A 28 -8.37 4.07 -17.49
CA PRO A 28 -8.76 3.44 -18.74
C PRO A 28 -7.91 2.21 -19.06
N LEU A 29 -6.59 2.27 -18.87
CA LEU A 29 -5.69 1.13 -19.07
C LEU A 29 -5.99 0.00 -18.06
N MET A 30 -6.19 0.36 -16.79
CA MET A 30 -6.54 -0.58 -15.73
C MET A 30 -7.85 -1.33 -16.02
N LEU A 31 -8.85 -0.67 -16.62
CA LEU A 31 -10.11 -1.29 -17.03
C LEU A 31 -9.91 -2.28 -18.17
N VAL A 32 -9.10 -1.93 -19.18
CA VAL A 32 -8.77 -2.85 -20.28
C VAL A 32 -8.07 -4.10 -19.75
N VAL A 33 -7.07 -3.94 -18.87
CA VAL A 33 -6.37 -5.06 -18.23
C VAL A 33 -7.34 -5.92 -17.40
N ALA A 34 -8.23 -5.30 -16.63
CA ALA A 34 -9.23 -6.02 -15.85
C ALA A 34 -10.19 -6.84 -16.73
N ALA A 35 -10.64 -6.26 -17.86
CA ALA A 35 -11.48 -6.95 -18.82
C ALA A 35 -10.76 -8.15 -19.45
N LEU A 36 -9.50 -7.97 -19.88
CA LEU A 36 -8.68 -9.05 -20.43
C LEU A 36 -8.52 -10.20 -19.41
N ILE A 37 -8.18 -9.90 -18.16
CA ILE A 37 -8.05 -10.92 -17.11
C ILE A 37 -9.37 -11.68 -16.91
N LYS A 38 -10.51 -10.98 -17.00
CA LYS A 38 -11.83 -11.59 -16.81
C LYS A 38 -12.23 -12.50 -17.97
N ILE A 39 -11.81 -12.17 -19.19
CA ILE A 39 -12.06 -12.99 -20.38
C ILE A 39 -11.14 -14.20 -20.40
N THR A 40 -9.87 -14.05 -20.02
CA THR A 40 -8.88 -15.13 -20.09
C THR A 40 -8.80 -16.00 -18.83
N SER A 41 -9.40 -15.58 -17.70
CA SER A 41 -9.37 -16.34 -16.45
C SER A 41 -10.73 -16.37 -15.74
N ARG A 42 -11.11 -17.51 -15.14
CA ARG A 42 -12.40 -17.70 -14.45
C ARG A 42 -12.51 -16.97 -13.09
N GLY A 43 -11.64 -16.01 -12.78
CA GLY A 43 -11.51 -15.41 -11.45
C GLY A 43 -11.69 -13.89 -11.39
N PRO A 44 -11.58 -13.30 -10.19
CA PRO A 44 -11.54 -11.84 -10.02
C PRO A 44 -10.24 -11.26 -10.62
N ALA A 45 -10.34 -10.07 -11.21
CA ALA A 45 -9.21 -9.40 -11.84
C ALA A 45 -8.18 -8.86 -10.83
N ILE A 46 -8.60 -8.60 -9.58
CA ILE A 46 -7.78 -8.02 -8.52
C ILE A 46 -7.56 -9.06 -7.41
N PHE A 47 -6.32 -9.15 -6.93
CA PHE A 47 -5.89 -9.94 -5.78
C PHE A 47 -5.48 -9.02 -4.63
N SER A 48 -5.89 -9.38 -3.41
CA SER A 48 -5.54 -8.67 -2.17
C SER A 48 -4.53 -9.46 -1.34
N GLN A 49 -3.43 -8.83 -0.95
CA GLN A 49 -2.40 -9.45 -0.10
C GLN A 49 -2.11 -8.58 1.12
N THR A 50 -2.29 -9.12 2.32
CA THR A 50 -1.92 -8.44 3.57
C THR A 50 -0.40 -8.42 3.74
N ARG A 51 0.16 -7.25 4.08
CA ARG A 51 1.59 -7.04 4.38
C ARG A 51 1.74 -6.26 5.69
N VAL A 52 2.86 -6.48 6.37
CA VAL A 52 3.22 -5.71 7.56
C VAL A 52 3.66 -4.30 7.13
N GLY A 53 3.04 -3.27 7.69
CA GLY A 53 3.31 -1.86 7.37
C GLY A 53 4.47 -1.24 8.12
N ILE A 54 4.57 0.08 8.04
CA ILE A 54 5.60 0.84 8.75
C ILE A 54 5.28 0.92 10.24
N ASP A 55 6.26 0.55 11.07
CA ASP A 55 6.28 0.89 12.49
C ASP A 55 6.64 2.37 12.65
N ARG A 56 5.65 3.21 13.00
CA ARG A 56 5.93 4.58 13.42
C ARG A 56 6.17 4.61 14.92
N ARG A 57 7.17 3.88 15.41
CA ARG A 57 7.58 3.92 16.82
C ARG A 57 8.27 5.24 17.17
N ARG A 58 7.49 6.33 17.14
CA ARG A 58 7.80 7.61 17.80
C ARG A 58 7.27 7.67 19.25
N SER A 59 6.73 6.58 19.77
CA SER A 59 6.24 6.52 21.16
C SER A 59 6.50 5.16 21.82
N ALA A 60 7.66 4.55 21.56
CA ALA A 60 8.19 3.64 22.58
C ALA A 60 8.62 4.53 23.75
N SER A 61 7.66 4.79 24.65
CA SER A 61 7.96 5.04 26.05
C SER A 61 9.13 4.14 26.45
N GLN A 62 10.13 4.73 27.08
CA GLN A 62 11.46 4.17 27.34
C GLN A 62 11.45 2.95 28.30
N THR A 63 10.33 2.25 28.43
CA THR A 63 10.04 1.20 29.43
C THR A 63 9.39 -0.05 28.80
N ALA A 64 9.66 -0.36 27.52
CA ALA A 64 9.14 -1.58 26.89
C ALA A 64 10.10 -2.77 27.10
N ASN A 65 9.69 -3.65 28.01
CA ASN A 65 10.22 -4.97 28.36
C ASN A 65 10.91 -5.75 27.21
N ARG A 66 12.16 -6.19 27.44
CA ARG A 66 13.08 -6.89 26.53
C ARG A 66 12.63 -8.30 26.07
N ARG A 67 11.44 -8.76 26.46
CA ARG A 67 10.95 -10.13 26.22
C ARG A 67 10.30 -10.37 24.84
N ARG A 68 9.97 -9.35 24.04
CA ARG A 68 9.44 -9.55 22.68
C ARG A 68 10.58 -9.60 21.67
N ARG A 69 11.10 -10.80 21.43
CA ARG A 69 12.25 -11.06 20.54
C ARG A 69 11.93 -10.86 19.04
N VAL A 70 10.66 -10.73 18.66
CA VAL A 70 10.25 -10.40 17.28
C VAL A 70 9.01 -9.50 17.32
N ASP A 71 9.22 -8.19 17.31
CA ASP A 71 8.17 -7.18 17.11
C ASP A 71 8.18 -6.83 15.61
N TYR A 72 7.20 -7.30 14.83
CA TYR A 72 7.12 -6.95 13.40
C TYR A 72 6.70 -5.47 13.18
N GLY A 73 6.38 -4.75 14.27
CA GLY A 73 6.33 -3.29 14.37
C GLY A 73 5.25 -2.54 13.57
N GLY A 74 4.74 -3.07 12.47
CA GLY A 74 3.87 -2.32 11.55
C GLY A 74 2.38 -2.50 11.77
N ARG A 75 1.56 -1.45 11.55
CA ARG A 75 0.12 -1.64 11.25
C ARG A 75 0.00 -2.41 9.92
N PRO A 76 -0.65 -3.58 9.86
CA PRO A 76 -0.84 -4.29 8.60
C PRO A 76 -1.59 -3.43 7.58
N PHE A 77 -1.24 -3.58 6.31
CA PHE A 77 -1.95 -2.97 5.19
C PHE A 77 -2.18 -3.97 4.06
N THR A 78 -3.28 -3.82 3.34
CA THR A 78 -3.63 -4.69 2.21
C THR A 78 -3.12 -4.07 0.92
N ILE A 79 -2.35 -4.84 0.15
CA ILE A 79 -1.89 -4.47 -1.18
C ILE A 79 -2.84 -5.08 -2.21
N TYR A 80 -3.37 -4.24 -3.09
CA TYR A 80 -4.14 -4.66 -4.25
C TYR A 80 -3.24 -4.77 -5.48
N LYS A 81 -3.36 -5.88 -6.22
CA LYS A 81 -2.59 -6.15 -7.45
C LYS A 81 -3.50 -6.79 -8.50
N PHE A 82 -3.21 -6.56 -9.78
CA PHE A 82 -3.83 -7.38 -10.82
C PHE A 82 -3.37 -8.83 -10.71
N ARG A 83 -4.32 -9.75 -10.93
CA ARG A 83 -4.01 -11.16 -10.99
C ARG A 83 -3.16 -11.44 -12.24
N THR A 84 -2.13 -12.27 -12.10
CA THR A 84 -1.32 -12.68 -13.25
C THR A 84 -2.15 -13.58 -14.18
N MET A 85 -2.01 -13.37 -15.49
CA MET A 85 -2.54 -14.30 -16.48
C MET A 85 -1.76 -15.61 -16.38
N ARG A 86 -2.47 -16.75 -16.24
CA ARG A 86 -1.87 -18.06 -16.54
C ARG A 86 -2.38 -18.46 -17.92
N VAL A 87 -1.47 -18.48 -18.89
CA VAL A 87 -1.73 -19.12 -20.18
C VAL A 87 -1.66 -20.62 -19.90
N SER A 88 -2.78 -21.33 -20.08
CA SER A 88 -2.85 -22.78 -20.03
C SER A 88 -2.57 -23.37 -21.40
#